data_AF-A0A7X8A3P0-F1
#
_entry.id   AF-A0A7X8A3P0-F1
#
_cell.length_a   1.000
_cell.length_b   1.000
_cell.length_c   1.000
_cell.angle_alpha   90.00
_cell.angle_beta   90.00
_cell.angle_gamma   90.00
#
_symmetry.space_group_name_H-M   'P 1'
#
loop_
_entity.id
_entity.type
_entity.pdbx_description
1 polymer ?
#
loop_
_entity_poly.entity_id
_entity_poly.type
_entity_poly.pdbx_seq_one_letter_code
_entity_poly.pdbx_strand_id
1 'polypeptide(L)'
;MKKIIFSFFIIFSASFLFSQENKNIPEEYKKEILEIDYSNAQIVDHSVYGVMILSLDRWKNWLVRSSIIAMVFATLIILLISMPKDNELNIMIAYSISGAMFSVAFWETLAGWMLTRLSQNFYGFLIISASIIMYAAFYVSVLKIKKTDLSFSAIKESFQKMSQIAKEDPRLASVSGLPGDWEKEDFVR
;
A
#
# COMPACT_ATOMS: atom_id res chain seq x y z
N MET A 1 -5.31 -17.84 -18.94
CA MET A 1 -6.24 -16.99 -18.16
C MET A 1 -5.57 -15.92 -17.27
N LYS A 2 -4.40 -16.15 -16.64
CA LYS A 2 -3.76 -15.14 -15.76
C LYS A 2 -3.24 -13.85 -16.45
N LYS A 3 -2.92 -13.88 -17.76
CA LYS A 3 -2.44 -12.70 -18.49
C LYS A 3 -3.54 -11.69 -18.89
N ILE A 4 -4.79 -12.14 -19.00
CA ILE A 4 -5.90 -11.29 -19.48
C ILE A 4 -6.37 -10.31 -18.38
N ILE A 5 -6.36 -10.76 -17.12
CA ILE A 5 -6.79 -9.96 -15.96
C ILE A 5 -5.80 -8.81 -15.69
N PHE A 6 -4.50 -9.04 -15.89
CA PHE A 6 -3.47 -8.02 -15.69
C PHE A 6 -3.49 -6.95 -16.79
N SER A 7 -3.78 -7.32 -18.05
CA SER A 7 -3.96 -6.35 -19.14
C SER A 7 -5.20 -5.48 -18.96
N PHE A 8 -6.31 -6.01 -18.43
CA PHE A 8 -7.52 -5.20 -18.20
C PHE A 8 -7.31 -4.11 -17.14
N PHE A 9 -6.51 -4.39 -16.10
CA PHE A 9 -6.21 -3.43 -15.03
C PHE A 9 -5.28 -2.30 -15.50
N ILE A 10 -4.35 -2.60 -16.41
CA ILE A 10 -3.43 -1.61 -17.00
C ILE A 10 -4.14 -0.73 -18.04
N ILE A 11 -5.03 -1.31 -18.86
CA ILE A 11 -5.79 -0.55 -19.86
C ILE A 11 -6.80 0.40 -19.19
N PHE A 12 -7.43 -0.02 -18.09
CA PHE A 12 -8.37 0.84 -17.36
C PHE A 12 -7.67 2.03 -16.67
N SER A 13 -6.46 1.85 -16.14
CA SER A 13 -5.67 2.93 -15.53
C SER A 13 -5.11 3.91 -16.57
N ALA A 14 -4.63 3.42 -17.72
CA ALA A 14 -4.13 4.28 -18.80
C ALA A 14 -5.25 5.10 -19.47
N SER A 15 -6.45 4.52 -19.64
CA SER A 15 -7.58 5.21 -20.26
C SER A 15 -8.17 6.31 -19.36
N PHE A 16 -8.07 6.15 -18.04
CA PHE A 16 -8.53 7.16 -17.08
C PHE A 16 -7.53 8.30 -16.89
N LEU A 17 -6.22 8.01 -16.97
CA LEU A 17 -5.16 9.04 -16.93
C LEU A 17 -5.17 9.93 -18.17
N PHE A 18 -5.50 9.41 -19.36
CA PHE A 18 -5.54 10.19 -20.60
C PHE A 18 -6.81 11.03 -20.81
N SER A 19 -7.84 10.88 -19.97
CA SER A 19 -9.09 11.66 -20.12
C SER A 19 -9.07 13.01 -19.38
N GLN A 20 -7.97 13.37 -18.71
CA GLN A 20 -7.84 14.62 -17.95
C GLN A 20 -6.88 15.64 -18.57
N GLU A 21 -6.20 15.31 -19.67
CA GLU A 21 -5.15 16.15 -20.24
C GLU A 21 -5.52 16.65 -21.65
N ASN A 22 -6.48 17.58 -21.74
CA ASN A 22 -6.42 18.69 -22.70
C ASN A 22 -7.49 19.76 -22.39
N LYS A 23 -7.14 20.74 -21.57
CA LYS A 23 -7.72 22.08 -21.67
C LYS A 23 -6.59 23.08 -21.57
N ASN A 24 -6.15 23.53 -22.75
CA ASN A 24 -5.24 24.66 -22.94
C ASN A 24 -5.55 25.79 -21.94
N ILE A 25 -4.53 26.25 -21.23
CA ILE A 25 -4.56 27.44 -20.38
C ILE A 25 -4.12 28.62 -21.23
N PRO A 26 -4.95 29.65 -21.47
CA PRO A 26 -4.46 30.99 -21.76
C PRO A 26 -4.45 31.83 -20.48
N GLU A 27 -3.31 32.50 -20.26
CA GLU A 27 -3.17 33.60 -19.33
C GLU A 27 -4.06 34.77 -19.77
N GLU A 28 -5.09 35.11 -18.99
CA GLU A 28 -5.52 36.50 -18.81
C GLU A 28 -6.44 36.62 -17.59
N TYR A 29 -5.94 37.20 -16.50
CA TYR A 29 -6.74 37.61 -15.36
C TYR A 29 -7.53 38.86 -15.74
N LYS A 30 -8.64 38.68 -16.45
CA LYS A 30 -9.70 39.68 -16.56
C LYS A 30 -10.83 39.24 -15.64
N LYS A 31 -11.20 40.12 -14.69
CA LYS A 31 -12.43 39.99 -13.89
C LYS A 31 -13.63 40.05 -14.83
N GLU A 32 -13.95 38.96 -15.51
CA GLU A 32 -15.31 38.69 -15.92
C GLU A 32 -16.08 38.35 -14.65
N ILE A 33 -17.23 39.00 -14.48
CA ILE A 33 -18.28 38.48 -13.62
C ILE A 33 -18.67 37.16 -14.29
N LEU A 34 -17.98 36.08 -13.93
CA LEU A 34 -18.40 34.74 -14.26
C LEU A 34 -19.80 34.63 -13.67
N GLU A 35 -20.82 34.62 -14.52
CA GLU A 35 -22.10 34.02 -14.16
C GLU A 35 -21.76 32.60 -13.72
N ILE A 36 -21.67 32.40 -12.41
CA ILE A 36 -21.39 31.09 -11.84
C ILE A 36 -22.64 30.27 -12.11
N ASP A 37 -22.60 29.47 -13.17
CA ASP A 37 -23.67 28.52 -13.47
C ASP A 37 -23.73 27.47 -12.36
N TYR A 38 -24.73 27.59 -11.49
CA TYR A 38 -25.00 26.67 -10.39
C TYR A 38 -25.76 25.42 -10.84
N SER A 39 -25.93 25.17 -12.15
CA SER A 39 -26.61 23.99 -12.68
C SER A 39 -26.12 22.66 -12.09
N ASN A 40 -24.83 22.59 -11.71
CA ASN A 40 -24.19 21.39 -11.14
C ASN A 40 -24.02 21.43 -9.61
N ALA A 41 -24.74 22.31 -8.92
CA ALA A 41 -24.68 22.48 -7.48
C ALA A 41 -26.05 22.30 -6.83
N GLN A 42 -26.09 21.52 -5.75
CA GLN A 42 -27.26 21.40 -4.90
C GLN A 42 -27.18 22.42 -3.78
N ILE A 43 -28.18 23.30 -3.71
CA ILE A 43 -28.35 24.26 -2.62
C ILE A 43 -29.15 23.57 -1.52
N VAL A 44 -28.56 23.46 -0.34
CA VAL A 44 -29.18 22.85 0.85
C VAL A 44 -29.27 23.90 1.94
N ASP A 45 -30.48 24.24 2.36
CA ASP A 45 -30.71 25.12 3.50
C ASP A 45 -30.59 24.33 4.80
N HIS A 46 -29.55 24.62 5.57
CA HIS A 46 -29.30 23.96 6.86
C HIS A 46 -29.60 24.93 8.01
N SER A 47 -30.40 24.48 8.98
CA SER A 47 -30.87 25.33 10.10
C SER A 47 -29.75 25.96 10.93
N VAL A 48 -28.62 25.28 11.07
CA VAL A 48 -27.44 25.76 11.84
C VAL A 48 -26.36 26.43 10.99
N TYR A 49 -26.13 25.97 9.76
CA TYR A 49 -24.99 26.37 8.94
C TYR A 49 -25.38 27.33 7.79
N GLY A 50 -26.66 27.68 7.67
CA GLY A 50 -27.18 28.50 6.60
C GLY A 50 -27.25 27.75 5.26
N VAL A 51 -27.15 28.51 4.17
CA VAL A 51 -27.22 27.99 2.80
C VAL A 51 -25.90 27.31 2.44
N MET A 52 -25.89 25.99 2.31
CA MET A 52 -24.74 25.23 1.84
C MET A 52 -24.88 24.92 0.34
N ILE A 53 -23.89 25.33 -0.44
CA ILE A 53 -23.78 24.98 -1.86
C ILE A 53 -22.89 23.75 -1.98
N LEU A 54 -23.45 22.63 -2.43
CA LEU A 54 -22.75 21.35 -2.55
C LEU A 54 -22.63 20.95 -4.03
N SER A 55 -21.41 20.73 -4.51
CA SER A 55 -21.21 20.21 -5.87
C SER A 55 -21.78 18.80 -6.02
N LEU A 56 -22.49 18.54 -7.13
CA LEU A 56 -22.96 17.20 -7.50
C LEU A 56 -21.82 16.26 -7.88
N ASP A 57 -20.67 16.80 -8.29
CA ASP A 57 -19.51 16.06 -8.78
C ASP A 57 -18.52 15.62 -7.70
N ARG A 58 -18.88 15.75 -6.41
CA ARG A 58 -18.02 15.35 -5.28
C ARG A 58 -17.57 13.88 -5.33
N TRP A 59 -18.36 13.00 -5.93
CA TRP A 59 -18.01 11.59 -6.09
C TRP A 59 -16.78 11.38 -6.98
N LYS A 60 -16.53 12.27 -7.96
CA LYS A 60 -15.35 12.19 -8.85
C LYS A 60 -14.05 12.37 -8.06
N ASN A 61 -14.04 13.28 -7.07
CA ASN A 61 -12.89 13.47 -6.19
C ASN A 61 -12.61 12.21 -5.34
N TRP A 62 -13.65 11.53 -4.87
CA TRP A 62 -13.49 10.26 -4.15
C TRP A 62 -12.95 9.14 -5.04
N LEU A 63 -13.35 9.08 -6.31
CA LEU A 63 -12.76 8.15 -7.27
C LEU A 63 -11.26 8.40 -7.49
N VAL A 64 -10.85 9.67 -7.65
CA VAL A 64 -9.44 10.03 -7.80
C VAL A 64 -8.65 9.67 -6.53
N ARG A 65 -9.22 9.87 -5.34
CA ARG A 65 -8.57 9.47 -4.09
C ARG A 65 -8.41 7.95 -3.99
N SER A 66 -9.45 7.19 -4.34
CA SER A 66 -9.40 5.72 -4.38
C SER A 66 -8.36 5.21 -5.39
N SER A 67 -8.27 5.82 -6.58
CA SER A 67 -7.23 5.42 -7.54
C SER A 67 -5.81 5.66 -7.03
N ILE A 68 -5.58 6.77 -6.32
CA ILE A 68 -4.29 7.05 -5.66
C ILE A 68 -3.99 6.01 -4.58
N ILE A 69 -4.96 5.67 -3.73
CA ILE A 69 -4.81 4.65 -2.67
C ILE A 69 -4.48 3.28 -3.28
N ALA A 70 -5.15 2.90 -4.36
CA ALA A 70 -4.88 1.66 -5.09
C ALA A 70 -3.46 1.64 -5.69
N MET A 71 -2.98 2.76 -6.23
CA MET A 71 -1.59 2.87 -6.72
C MET A 71 -0.58 2.71 -5.59
N VAL A 72 -0.79 3.38 -4.45
CA VAL A 72 0.07 3.25 -3.26
C VAL A 72 0.14 1.79 -2.81
N PHE A 73 -0.99 1.10 -2.79
CA PHE A 73 -1.03 -0.32 -2.43
C PHE A 73 -0.22 -1.20 -3.39
N ALA A 74 -0.33 -0.95 -4.70
CA ALA A 74 0.45 -1.67 -5.70
C ALA A 74 1.96 -1.44 -5.50
N THR A 75 2.38 -0.21 -5.18
CA THR A 75 3.77 0.11 -4.85
C THR A 75 4.26 -0.65 -3.61
N LEU A 76 3.45 -0.71 -2.55
CA LEU A 76 3.80 -1.46 -1.33
C LEU A 76 3.97 -2.97 -1.61
N ILE A 77 3.11 -3.55 -2.45
CA ILE A 77 3.25 -4.95 -2.87
C ILE A 77 4.56 -5.17 -3.62
N ILE A 78 4.88 -4.31 -4.58
CA ILE A 78 6.11 -4.43 -5.37
C ILE A 78 7.33 -4.37 -4.45
N LEU A 79 7.34 -3.43 -3.51
CA LEU A 79 8.42 -3.28 -2.55
C LEU A 79 8.57 -4.52 -1.67
N LEU A 80 7.47 -5.09 -1.19
CA LEU A 80 7.48 -6.30 -0.35
C LEU A 80 7.97 -7.55 -1.10
N ILE A 81 7.65 -7.65 -2.41
CA ILE A 81 8.11 -8.73 -3.28
C ILE A 81 9.60 -8.56 -3.62
N SER A 82 10.04 -7.33 -3.86
CA SER A 82 11.42 -7.02 -4.24
C SER A 82 12.41 -7.20 -3.10
N MET A 83 11.95 -7.17 -1.84
CA MET A 83 12.83 -7.24 -0.68
C MET A 83 13.26 -8.69 -0.36
N PRO A 84 14.58 -8.97 -0.33
CA PRO A 84 15.10 -10.24 0.16
C PRO A 84 14.82 -10.37 1.68
N LYS A 85 14.50 -11.57 2.12
CA LYS A 85 14.08 -11.86 3.52
C LYS A 85 15.13 -12.71 4.23
N ASP A 86 16.38 -12.32 4.02
CA ASP A 86 17.60 -12.96 4.48
C ASP A 86 18.07 -12.45 5.86
N ASN A 87 17.75 -11.20 6.20
CA ASN A 87 18.13 -10.55 7.46
C ASN A 87 16.91 -10.26 8.36
N GLU A 88 17.10 -10.34 9.69
CA GLU A 88 16.11 -9.96 10.71
C GLU A 88 15.56 -8.54 10.48
N LEU A 89 16.43 -7.59 10.09
CA LEU A 89 16.01 -6.22 9.76
C LEU A 89 15.03 -6.19 8.58
N ASN A 90 15.30 -6.97 7.52
CA ASN A 90 14.43 -7.03 6.34
C ASN A 90 13.09 -7.69 6.68
N ILE A 91 13.07 -8.68 7.57
CA ILE A 91 11.84 -9.29 8.08
C ILE A 91 11.01 -8.28 8.88
N MET A 92 11.65 -7.49 9.77
CA MET A 92 10.98 -6.43 10.52
C MET A 92 10.38 -5.36 9.60
N ILE A 93 11.14 -4.89 8.60
CA ILE A 93 10.66 -3.93 7.60
C ILE A 93 9.48 -4.53 6.80
N ALA A 94 9.55 -5.80 6.43
CA ALA A 94 8.45 -6.50 5.75
C ALA A 94 7.17 -6.52 6.60
N TYR A 95 7.27 -6.71 7.92
CA TYR A 95 6.13 -6.59 8.83
C TYR A 95 5.58 -5.15 8.88
N SER A 96 6.43 -4.13 8.96
CA SER A 96 5.99 -2.73 8.93
C SER A 96 5.25 -2.37 7.62
N ILE A 97 5.79 -2.81 6.48
CA ILE A 97 5.14 -2.64 5.17
C ILE A 97 3.80 -3.37 5.14
N SER A 98 3.72 -4.59 5.71
CA SER A 98 2.45 -5.33 5.77
C SER A 98 1.39 -4.59 6.60
N GLY A 99 1.78 -3.93 7.71
CA GLY A 99 0.88 -3.06 8.47
C GLY A 99 0.41 -1.84 7.68
N ALA A 100 1.29 -1.22 6.90
CA ALA A 100 0.92 -0.13 5.99
C ALA A 100 -0.06 -0.61 4.91
N MET A 101 0.16 -1.79 4.32
CA MET A 101 -0.76 -2.40 3.36
C MET A 101 -2.16 -2.62 3.94
N PHE A 102 -2.25 -3.09 5.18
CA PHE A 102 -3.54 -3.24 5.88
C PHE A 102 -4.26 -1.89 6.05
N SER A 103 -3.54 -0.86 6.49
CA SER A 103 -4.09 0.48 6.66
C SER A 103 -4.62 1.06 5.34
N VAL A 104 -3.86 0.88 4.25
CA VAL A 104 -4.26 1.34 2.91
C VAL A 104 -5.52 0.61 2.42
N ALA A 105 -5.61 -0.71 2.59
CA ALA A 105 -6.82 -1.48 2.25
C ALA A 105 -8.05 -1.07 3.08
N PHE A 106 -7.83 -0.71 4.35
CA PHE A 106 -8.88 -0.16 5.21
C PHE A 106 -9.40 1.19 4.70
N TRP A 107 -8.49 2.12 4.37
CA TRP A 107 -8.87 3.41 3.79
C TRP A 107 -9.60 3.28 2.46
N GLU A 108 -9.22 2.31 1.62
CA GLU A 108 -9.93 2.04 0.37
C GLU A 108 -11.37 1.56 0.63
N THR A 109 -11.56 0.73 1.66
CA THR A 109 -12.89 0.27 2.06
C THR A 109 -13.77 1.44 2.52
N LEU A 110 -13.20 2.38 3.28
CA LEU A 110 -13.90 3.61 3.68
C LEU A 110 -14.24 4.50 2.49
N ALA A 111 -13.35 4.63 1.51
CA ALA A 111 -13.61 5.39 0.28
C ALA A 111 -14.78 4.78 -0.51
N GLY A 112 -14.82 3.46 -0.65
CA GLY A 112 -15.94 2.75 -1.28
C GLY A 112 -17.25 2.91 -0.51
N TRP A 113 -17.21 2.84 0.83
CA TRP A 113 -18.38 3.09 1.69
C TRP A 113 -18.90 4.52 1.58
N MET A 114 -18.01 5.50 1.43
CA MET A 114 -18.43 6.88 1.25
C MET A 114 -19.15 7.07 -0.10
N LEU A 115 -18.70 6.41 -1.16
CA LEU A 115 -19.34 6.47 -2.47
C LEU A 115 -20.74 5.86 -2.50
N THR A 116 -21.00 4.80 -1.74
CA THR A 116 -22.37 4.27 -1.59
C THR A 116 -23.29 5.28 -0.87
N ARG A 117 -22.76 6.05 0.09
CA ARG A 117 -23.50 7.14 0.75
C ARG A 117 -23.81 8.32 -0.16
N LEU A 118 -22.98 8.56 -1.18
CA LEU A 118 -23.19 9.60 -2.22
C LEU A 118 -24.17 9.16 -3.33
N SER A 119 -24.94 8.08 -3.11
CA SER A 119 -25.87 7.48 -4.09
C SER A 119 -25.20 6.91 -5.35
N GLN A 120 -23.87 6.83 -5.39
CA GLN A 120 -23.09 6.24 -6.47
C GLN A 120 -22.77 4.77 -6.17
N ASN A 121 -23.83 3.96 -6.00
CA ASN A 121 -23.75 2.58 -5.52
C ASN A 121 -22.84 1.69 -6.40
N PHE A 122 -22.93 1.82 -7.72
CA PHE A 122 -22.13 1.01 -8.65
C PHE A 122 -20.62 1.19 -8.41
N TYR A 123 -20.15 2.44 -8.38
CA TYR A 123 -18.75 2.76 -8.12
C TYR A 123 -18.33 2.40 -6.70
N GLY A 124 -19.20 2.62 -5.71
CA GLY A 124 -18.94 2.23 -4.32
C GLY A 124 -18.72 0.73 -4.17
N PHE A 125 -19.60 -0.10 -4.74
CA PHE A 125 -19.44 -1.57 -4.70
C PHE A 125 -18.21 -2.05 -5.45
N LEU A 126 -17.86 -1.43 -6.58
CA LEU A 126 -16.61 -1.76 -7.29
C LEU A 126 -15.38 -1.53 -6.41
N ILE A 127 -15.29 -0.39 -5.74
CA ILE A 127 -14.15 -0.07 -4.87
C ILE A 127 -14.11 -0.97 -3.63
N ILE A 128 -15.26 -1.27 -3.02
CA ILE A 128 -15.35 -2.24 -1.92
C ILE A 128 -14.88 -3.63 -2.39
N SER A 129 -15.25 -4.05 -3.60
CA SER A 129 -14.78 -5.33 -4.13
C SER A 129 -13.26 -5.34 -4.36
N ALA A 130 -12.68 -4.22 -4.78
CA ALA A 130 -11.24 -4.06 -4.91
C ALA A 130 -10.54 -4.11 -3.54
N SER A 131 -11.11 -3.50 -2.50
CA SER A 131 -10.53 -3.54 -1.15
C SER A 131 -10.51 -4.94 -0.55
N ILE A 132 -11.51 -5.78 -0.84
CA ILE A 132 -11.51 -7.21 -0.46
C ILE A 132 -10.32 -7.93 -1.10
N ILE A 133 -10.02 -7.66 -2.37
CA ILE A 133 -8.85 -8.23 -3.06
C ILE A 133 -7.55 -7.75 -2.41
N MET A 134 -7.48 -6.47 -2.03
CA MET A 134 -6.33 -5.92 -1.31
C MET A 134 -6.12 -6.60 0.05
N TYR A 135 -7.19 -6.83 0.82
CA TYR A 135 -7.11 -7.57 2.07
C TYR A 135 -6.63 -9.01 1.87
N ALA A 136 -7.11 -9.69 0.82
CA ALA A 136 -6.65 -11.03 0.48
C ALA A 136 -5.14 -11.03 0.14
N ALA A 137 -4.68 -10.05 -0.64
CA ALA A 137 -3.27 -9.90 -0.98
C ALA A 137 -2.39 -9.60 0.25
N PHE A 138 -2.86 -8.74 1.16
CA PHE A 138 -2.22 -8.48 2.44
C PHE A 138 -2.11 -9.77 3.28
N TYR A 139 -3.20 -10.52 3.43
CA TYR A 139 -3.23 -11.74 4.22
C TYR A 139 -2.24 -12.79 3.70
N VAL A 140 -2.22 -13.02 2.38
CA VAL A 140 -1.25 -13.92 1.74
C VAL A 140 0.18 -13.46 1.97
N SER A 141 0.42 -12.15 1.95
CA SER A 141 1.74 -11.56 2.17
C SER A 141 2.24 -11.81 3.60
N VAL A 142 1.38 -11.61 4.60
CA VAL A 142 1.71 -11.90 6.02
C VAL A 142 2.01 -13.38 6.23
N LEU A 143 1.23 -14.27 5.63
CA LEU A 143 1.49 -15.72 5.71
C LEU A 143 2.84 -16.10 5.12
N LYS A 144 3.26 -15.45 4.03
CA LYS A 144 4.59 -15.68 3.45
C LYS A 144 5.70 -15.21 4.39
N ILE A 145 5.56 -14.01 4.98
CA ILE A 145 6.55 -13.47 5.92
C ILE A 145 6.66 -14.40 7.15
N LYS A 146 5.53 -14.81 7.73
CA LYS A 146 5.50 -15.71 8.90
C LYS A 146 6.18 -17.06 8.62
N LYS A 147 6.02 -17.62 7.41
CA LYS A 147 6.72 -18.84 7.03
C LYS A 147 8.24 -18.65 6.97
N THR A 148 8.71 -17.51 6.47
CA THR A 148 10.13 -17.18 6.43
C THR A 148 10.70 -16.96 7.83
N ASP A 149 9.95 -16.29 8.71
CA ASP A 149 10.33 -16.02 10.10
C ASP A 149 10.57 -17.33 10.89
N LEU A 150 9.61 -18.28 10.84
CA LEU A 150 9.76 -19.60 11.48
C LEU A 150 10.96 -20.40 10.96
N SER A 151 11.28 -20.27 9.67
CA SER A 151 12.45 -20.95 9.10
C SER A 151 13.75 -20.35 9.60
N PHE A 152 13.80 -19.03 9.79
CA PHE A 152 14.98 -18.34 10.28
C PHE A 152 15.24 -18.67 11.76
N SER A 153 14.19 -18.70 12.60
CA SER A 153 14.32 -19.09 14.00
C SER A 153 14.81 -20.53 14.17
N ALA A 154 14.31 -21.47 13.35
CA ALA A 154 14.75 -22.87 13.39
C ALA A 154 16.22 -23.03 13.00
N ILE A 155 16.70 -22.27 12.02
CA ILE A 155 18.12 -22.24 11.62
C ILE A 155 18.98 -21.66 12.75
N LYS A 156 18.51 -20.58 13.41
CA LYS A 156 19.23 -19.97 14.54
C LYS A 156 19.37 -20.96 15.71
N GLU A 157 18.31 -21.70 16.02
CA GLU A 157 18.35 -22.75 17.05
C GLU A 157 19.30 -23.90 16.70
N SER A 158 19.37 -24.32 15.42
CA SER A 158 20.29 -25.40 15.02
C SER A 158 21.76 -24.96 15.13
N PHE A 159 22.08 -23.71 14.76
CA PHE A 159 23.41 -23.15 14.97
C PHE A 159 23.77 -23.01 16.46
N GLN A 160 22.82 -22.61 17.30
CA GLN A 160 23.04 -22.53 18.75
C GLN A 160 23.26 -23.91 19.39
N LYS A 161 22.51 -24.94 18.95
CA LYS A 161 22.75 -26.31 19.42
C LYS A 161 24.10 -26.84 18.96
N MET A 162 24.49 -26.55 17.71
CA MET A 162 25.79 -26.94 17.17
C MET A 162 26.95 -26.23 17.88
N SER A 163 26.80 -24.96 18.26
CA SER A 163 27.81 -24.25 19.05
C SER A 163 27.91 -24.73 20.50
N GLN A 164 26.80 -25.18 21.10
CA GLN A 164 26.81 -25.82 22.41
C GLN A 164 27.51 -27.19 22.37
N ILE A 165 27.27 -28.00 21.35
CA ILE A 165 27.99 -29.27 21.13
C ILE A 165 29.47 -29.01 20.85
N ALA A 166 29.79 -27.98 20.07
CA ALA A 166 31.16 -27.57 19.80
C ALA A 166 31.92 -27.09 21.05
N LYS A 167 31.23 -26.66 22.12
CA LYS A 167 31.89 -26.33 23.40
C LYS A 167 32.38 -27.57 24.16
N GLU A 168 31.91 -28.77 23.82
CA GLU A 168 32.38 -30.01 24.43
C GLU A 168 33.76 -30.43 23.90
N ASP A 169 34.14 -29.99 22.69
CA ASP A 169 35.48 -30.14 22.13
C ASP A 169 36.10 -28.77 21.82
N PRO A 170 37.04 -28.26 22.66
CA PRO A 170 37.63 -26.93 22.49
C PRO A 170 38.38 -26.74 21.17
N ARG A 171 38.63 -27.80 20.39
CA ARG A 171 39.26 -27.74 19.06
C ARG A 171 38.25 -27.52 17.93
N LEU A 172 36.96 -27.75 18.20
CA LEU A 172 35.85 -27.57 17.26
C LEU A 172 34.99 -26.34 17.59
N ALA A 173 35.37 -25.56 18.61
CA ALA A 173 34.69 -24.34 19.00
C ALA A 173 34.61 -23.38 17.80
N SER A 174 33.43 -23.30 17.19
CA SER A 174 33.17 -22.35 16.11
C SER A 174 33.20 -20.95 16.71
N VAL A 175 33.97 -20.06 16.05
CA VAL A 175 34.02 -18.64 16.42
C VAL A 175 32.60 -18.09 16.36
N SER A 176 32.17 -17.51 17.48
CA SER A 176 30.89 -16.86 17.65
C SER A 176 30.74 -15.77 16.57
N GLY A 177 29.91 -16.02 15.56
CA GLY A 177 29.63 -15.07 14.48
C GLY A 177 28.75 -13.89 14.90
N LEU A 178 28.90 -13.39 16.14
CA LEU A 178 28.25 -12.17 16.57
C LEU A 178 28.94 -10.98 15.89
N PRO A 179 28.19 -10.00 15.35
CA PRO A 179 28.80 -8.81 14.77
C PRO A 179 29.59 -8.05 15.85
N GLY A 180 30.92 -8.06 15.72
CA GLY A 180 31.86 -7.46 16.68
C GLY A 180 32.87 -8.42 17.32
N ASP A 181 32.72 -9.73 17.13
CA ASP A 181 33.56 -10.77 17.76
C ASP A 181 34.83 -11.14 16.97
N TRP A 182 35.27 -10.29 16.03
CA TRP A 182 36.52 -10.53 15.30
C TRP A 182 37.71 -10.25 16.22
N GLU A 183 38.60 -11.22 16.37
CA GLU A 183 39.87 -11.01 17.07
C GLU A 183 40.65 -9.90 16.34
N LYS A 184 41.21 -8.95 17.11
CA LYS A 184 41.94 -7.79 16.55
C LYS A 184 43.15 -8.17 15.70
N GLU A 185 43.55 -9.44 15.75
CA GLU A 185 44.68 -10.02 15.04
C GLU A 185 44.33 -10.44 13.60
N ASP A 186 43.04 -10.48 13.24
CA ASP A 186 42.56 -10.88 11.91
C ASP A 186 42.55 -9.73 10.89
N PHE A 187 42.94 -8.53 11.30
CA PHE A 187 43.23 -7.44 10.37
C PHE A 187 44.72 -7.48 9.99
N VAL A 188 45.00 -7.97 8.77
CA VAL A 188 46.33 -7.81 8.15
C VAL A 188 46.66 -6.32 8.11
N ARG A 189 47.73 -5.91 8.81
CA ARG A 189 48.25 -4.53 8.81
C ARG A 189 48.88 -4.15 7.48
#